data_AF-A0A0U3ALS8-F1
#
_entry.id   AF-A0A0U3ALS8-F1
#
_cell.length_a   1.000
_cell.length_b   1.000
_cell.length_c   1.000
_cell.angle_alpha   90.00
_cell.angle_beta   90.00
_cell.angle_gamma   90.00
#
_symmetry.space_group_name_H-M   'P 1'
#
loop_
_entity.id
_entity.type
_entity.pdbx_description
1 polymer ?
#
loop_
_entity_poly.entity_id
_entity_poly.type
_entity_poly.pdbx_seq_one_letter_code
_entity_poly.pdbx_strand_id
1 'polypeptide(L)'
;MQTRYLSLLATLLLSAKALALCPDGSNFNAQMGFCADGTDAYGPFTLEMVDKCNQYGGGSACTNTYTVTVEGQSIDLMRWSESFTNNLRGSGDCPVDTVRSPTYGGHCFEQVSNGPNNVYGNFDSEEVAACQSLSGGSACLTNRWSASFYLSVQEAMQEGSEPVNRLGAWLWYIDEQGLNKTHTQLADELAGMGAKRVFIKIADGTNNCSLFTDACSTQTTDIYRSRGIEPWAWSYNYPGSETAQADALYFAAQYGYVGFVLDVEVEFNNTSTALHSLFQAFEVARTDAINDGHADSDFKIGATTWSNPIDQGMNVGIIDQYVDFHMPQTYVEVWGDAYMADPKTWIEAGNCEYRQLGATKPIWHIVSTEYDDITASEISAFIDASGPNASIWRVPGGSVPQAVWQDWQALDWQQQSFDSDVACHDTSNEMLPFMADSPAGSDPEPPQQSVPFYSQLENSYQPHATCSVTSLAMVSDYFGLTDPQVLGKRTPDYLYERFGLLQDVPSLAWGFNTLAQEAGASVRDTGYTSGTITQLRDLVTQGIPVVVHGWFTNPGHIMVVTDFDGEYYTVQDPYGKWNLQKWGSYDTSVSGKDQRYPKAAFEYAINDNGTGDDLWLHVFE
;
A
#
# COMPACT_ATOMS: atom_id res chain seq x y z
N MET A 1 9.89 -45.45 -35.98
CA MET A 1 8.41 -45.33 -35.89
C MET A 1 8.13 -44.67 -34.56
N GLN A 2 7.51 -43.51 -34.40
CA GLN A 2 6.76 -42.63 -35.29
C GLN A 2 6.71 -41.25 -34.61
N THR A 3 7.04 -40.18 -35.36
CA THR A 3 6.54 -38.78 -35.29
C THR A 3 6.62 -38.02 -33.95
N ARG A 4 7.58 -37.09 -33.75
CA ARG A 4 7.64 -35.68 -34.22
C ARG A 4 6.38 -34.85 -33.91
N TYR A 5 6.51 -33.92 -32.95
CA TYR A 5 5.95 -32.57 -33.03
C TYR A 5 7.00 -31.57 -32.50
N LEU A 6 7.81 -31.05 -33.43
CA LEU A 6 8.46 -29.75 -33.28
C LEU A 6 7.38 -28.72 -33.66
N SER A 7 6.92 -27.92 -32.69
CA SER A 7 6.20 -26.70 -33.02
C SER A 7 7.24 -25.63 -33.35
N LEU A 8 7.42 -25.39 -34.66
CA LEU A 8 8.03 -24.16 -35.17
C LEU A 8 7.20 -22.97 -34.66
N LEU A 9 7.72 -22.18 -33.73
CA LEU A 9 7.31 -20.78 -33.65
C LEU A 9 8.01 -20.06 -34.79
N ALA A 10 7.22 -19.73 -35.82
CA ALA A 10 7.62 -18.78 -36.83
C ALA A 10 7.70 -17.40 -36.16
N THR A 11 8.92 -16.88 -35.99
CA THR A 11 9.16 -15.45 -35.74
C THR A 11 8.64 -14.65 -36.93
N LEU A 12 7.37 -14.25 -36.85
CA LEU A 12 6.89 -13.06 -37.55
C LEU A 12 7.44 -11.85 -36.79
N LEU A 13 8.45 -11.22 -37.37
CA LEU A 13 8.80 -9.82 -37.08
C LEU A 13 7.60 -8.94 -37.51
N LEU A 14 6.58 -8.89 -36.67
CA LEU A 14 5.63 -7.79 -36.66
C LEU A 14 6.35 -6.63 -36.00
N SER A 15 6.66 -5.60 -36.79
CA SER A 15 6.97 -4.27 -36.26
C SER A 15 5.87 -3.92 -35.27
N ALA A 16 6.18 -3.91 -33.97
CA ALA A 16 5.31 -3.37 -32.93
C ALA A 16 4.99 -1.93 -33.33
N LYS A 17 3.77 -1.69 -33.83
CA LYS A 17 3.30 -0.35 -34.09
C LYS A 17 2.75 0.15 -32.76
N ALA A 18 3.44 1.11 -32.15
CA ALA A 18 2.91 1.89 -31.05
C ALA A 18 1.51 2.43 -31.44
N LEU A 19 0.51 2.13 -30.62
CA LEU A 19 -0.87 2.56 -30.79
C LEU A 19 -1.07 3.79 -29.90
N ALA A 20 -0.83 4.98 -30.47
CA ALA A 20 -1.29 6.19 -29.81
C ALA A 20 -2.81 6.15 -29.71
N LEU A 21 -3.35 6.29 -28.49
CA LEU A 21 -4.78 6.44 -28.26
C LEU A 21 -5.18 7.88 -28.59
N CYS A 22 -5.36 8.11 -29.89
CA CYS A 22 -5.82 9.38 -30.43
C CYS A 22 -7.35 9.41 -30.52
N PRO A 23 -7.97 10.61 -30.41
CA PRO A 23 -9.38 10.79 -30.72
C PRO A 23 -9.78 10.15 -32.04
N ASP A 24 -10.95 9.52 -32.07
CA ASP A 24 -11.49 8.81 -33.22
C ASP A 24 -11.48 9.72 -34.45
N GLY A 25 -10.77 9.29 -35.50
CA GLY A 25 -10.58 10.06 -36.73
C GLY A 25 -9.33 10.95 -36.77
N SER A 26 -8.54 11.00 -35.69
CA SER A 26 -7.23 11.66 -35.64
C SER A 26 -6.08 10.62 -35.59
N ASN A 27 -4.84 11.07 -35.80
CA ASN A 27 -3.64 10.23 -35.75
C ASN A 27 -2.51 10.96 -35.01
N PHE A 28 -1.59 10.20 -34.40
CA PHE A 28 -0.43 10.81 -33.75
C PHE A 28 0.53 11.38 -34.79
N ASN A 29 0.73 12.69 -34.75
CA ASN A 29 1.68 13.38 -35.59
C ASN A 29 3.04 13.40 -34.87
N ALA A 30 3.96 12.49 -35.25
CA ALA A 30 5.27 12.38 -34.60
C ALA A 30 6.12 13.66 -34.69
N GLN A 31 5.95 14.42 -35.78
CA GLN A 31 6.60 15.71 -35.96
C GLN A 31 5.97 16.80 -35.12
N MET A 32 4.79 16.61 -34.53
CA MET A 32 4.14 17.55 -33.62
C MET A 32 4.10 17.03 -32.17
N GLY A 33 4.26 15.72 -31.94
CA GLY A 33 4.19 15.11 -30.62
C GLY A 33 2.78 15.05 -30.01
N PHE A 34 1.72 15.30 -30.81
CA PHE A 34 0.32 15.28 -30.38
C PHE A 34 -0.56 14.60 -31.43
N CYS A 35 -1.77 14.18 -31.04
CA CYS A 35 -2.79 13.70 -31.97
C CYS A 35 -3.33 14.86 -32.81
N ALA A 36 -3.56 14.62 -34.10
CA ALA A 36 -4.09 15.61 -35.02
C ALA A 36 -4.96 14.97 -36.12
N ASP A 37 -5.93 15.72 -36.63
CA ASP A 37 -6.81 15.30 -37.73
C ASP A 37 -6.61 16.11 -39.04
N GLY A 38 -5.59 16.97 -39.10
CA GLY A 38 -5.34 17.87 -40.22
C GLY A 38 -5.98 19.26 -40.07
N THR A 39 -6.88 19.44 -39.09
CA THR A 39 -7.49 20.73 -38.73
C THR A 39 -7.14 21.09 -37.29
N ASP A 40 -7.36 20.16 -36.38
CA ASP A 40 -7.19 20.32 -34.95
C ASP A 40 -6.12 19.37 -34.42
N ALA A 41 -5.45 19.82 -33.37
CA ALA A 41 -4.54 19.06 -32.53
C ALA A 41 -5.14 18.92 -31.13
N TYR A 42 -4.94 17.74 -30.54
CA TYR A 42 -5.56 17.35 -29.29
C TYR A 42 -4.48 17.19 -28.21
N GLY A 43 -4.72 17.84 -27.08
CA GLY A 43 -3.86 17.77 -25.91
C GLY A 43 -4.04 16.47 -25.12
N PRO A 44 -3.48 16.39 -23.90
CA PRO A 44 -2.99 17.53 -23.12
C PRO A 44 -1.71 18.18 -23.68
N PHE A 45 -1.62 19.52 -23.62
CA PHE A 45 -0.43 20.29 -24.03
C PHE A 45 0.52 20.53 -22.83
N THR A 46 1.77 20.90 -23.09
CA THR A 46 2.73 21.26 -22.02
C THR A 46 2.34 22.57 -21.36
N LEU A 47 2.77 22.79 -20.11
CA LEU A 47 2.48 24.01 -19.37
C LEU A 47 3.01 25.23 -20.12
N GLU A 48 4.24 25.17 -20.64
CA GLU A 48 4.84 26.27 -21.42
C GLU A 48 4.03 26.58 -22.70
N MET A 49 3.43 25.56 -23.34
CA MET A 49 2.53 25.80 -24.48
C MET A 49 1.25 26.53 -24.05
N VAL A 50 0.67 26.14 -22.92
CA VAL A 50 -0.52 26.81 -22.34
C VAL A 50 -0.19 28.24 -21.94
N ASP A 51 0.96 28.47 -21.32
CA ASP A 51 1.43 29.80 -20.92
C ASP A 51 1.66 30.71 -22.13
N LYS A 52 2.25 30.21 -23.22
CA LYS A 52 2.35 30.97 -24.48
C LYS A 52 1.01 31.25 -25.12
N CYS A 53 0.07 30.30 -25.09
CA CYS A 53 -1.29 30.53 -25.55
C CYS A 53 -1.92 31.72 -24.81
N ASN A 54 -1.77 31.76 -23.48
CA ASN A 54 -2.25 32.85 -22.65
C ASN A 54 -1.56 34.17 -22.98
N GLN A 55 -0.23 34.17 -23.13
CA GLN A 55 0.55 35.36 -23.50
C GLN A 55 0.16 35.94 -24.86
N TYR A 56 -0.26 35.09 -25.81
CA TYR A 56 -0.75 35.51 -27.13
C TYR A 56 -2.23 35.91 -27.14
N GLY A 57 -2.88 35.95 -25.97
CA GLY A 57 -4.25 36.42 -25.82
C GLY A 57 -5.33 35.39 -26.17
N GLY A 58 -5.01 34.09 -26.11
CA GLY A 58 -5.95 33.01 -26.40
C GLY A 58 -7.11 32.89 -25.39
N GLY A 59 -6.96 33.45 -24.19
CA GLY A 59 -8.01 33.48 -23.17
C GLY A 59 -8.45 32.09 -22.74
N SER A 60 -9.76 31.87 -22.55
CA SER A 60 -10.29 30.57 -22.12
C SER A 60 -10.02 29.42 -23.10
N ALA A 61 -9.75 29.72 -24.37
CA ALA A 61 -9.40 28.67 -25.35
C ALA A 61 -8.11 27.91 -24.99
N CYS A 62 -7.23 28.50 -24.16
CA CYS A 62 -5.99 27.86 -23.75
C CYS A 62 -6.21 26.70 -22.75
N THR A 63 -7.37 26.62 -22.11
CA THR A 63 -7.67 25.60 -21.10
C THR A 63 -9.03 24.92 -21.28
N ASN A 64 -9.85 25.37 -22.24
CA ASN A 64 -11.12 24.72 -22.55
C ASN A 64 -10.89 23.29 -23.04
N THR A 65 -11.68 22.37 -22.50
CA THR A 65 -11.76 20.99 -22.97
C THR A 65 -13.01 20.78 -23.81
N TYR A 66 -12.94 19.76 -24.67
CA TYR A 66 -14.02 19.34 -25.55
C TYR A 66 -14.17 17.83 -25.41
N THR A 67 -15.40 17.37 -25.27
CA THR A 67 -15.71 15.94 -25.28
C THR A 67 -15.41 15.37 -26.65
N VAL A 68 -14.49 14.42 -26.69
CA VAL A 68 -14.09 13.66 -27.87
C VAL A 68 -14.22 12.17 -27.56
N THR A 69 -14.31 11.35 -28.59
CA THR A 69 -14.35 9.90 -28.45
C THR A 69 -12.96 9.32 -28.72
N VAL A 70 -12.46 8.44 -27.85
CA VAL A 70 -11.25 7.64 -28.05
C VAL A 70 -11.63 6.18 -27.81
N GLU A 71 -11.50 5.34 -28.83
CA GLU A 71 -11.88 3.91 -28.77
C GLU A 71 -13.33 3.69 -28.29
N GLY A 72 -14.24 4.58 -28.71
CA GLY A 72 -15.65 4.52 -28.29
C GLY A 72 -15.94 5.06 -26.89
N GLN A 73 -14.95 5.48 -26.11
CA GLN A 73 -15.13 6.12 -24.80
C GLN A 73 -15.09 7.65 -24.91
N SER A 74 -15.93 8.34 -24.15
CA SER A 74 -15.98 9.81 -24.15
C SER A 74 -15.03 10.39 -23.11
N ILE A 75 -14.09 11.23 -23.54
CA ILE A 75 -13.16 11.95 -22.67
C ILE A 75 -13.09 13.42 -23.03
N ASP A 76 -12.72 14.27 -22.07
CA ASP A 76 -12.57 15.71 -22.29
C ASP A 76 -11.10 16.07 -22.53
N LEU A 77 -10.79 16.55 -23.74
CA LEU A 77 -9.45 16.97 -24.15
C LEU A 77 -9.39 18.44 -24.56
N MET A 78 -8.24 19.08 -24.30
CA MET A 78 -7.95 20.37 -24.94
C MET A 78 -7.83 20.20 -26.44
N ARG A 79 -8.35 21.18 -27.20
CA ARG A 79 -8.32 21.17 -28.67
C ARG A 79 -7.92 22.53 -29.19
N TRP A 80 -6.83 22.59 -29.94
CA TRP A 80 -6.33 23.79 -30.62
C TRP A 80 -6.16 23.52 -32.11
N SER A 81 -6.25 24.54 -32.97
CA SER A 81 -5.96 24.32 -34.40
C SER A 81 -4.52 23.83 -34.59
N GLU A 82 -4.30 22.88 -35.51
CA GLU A 82 -2.98 22.28 -35.73
C GLU A 82 -1.92 23.32 -36.09
N SER A 83 -2.30 24.34 -36.88
CA SER A 83 -1.39 25.45 -37.24
C SER A 83 -0.93 26.26 -36.02
N PHE A 84 -1.82 26.46 -35.04
CA PHE A 84 -1.51 27.19 -33.81
C PHE A 84 -0.62 26.34 -32.89
N THR A 85 -0.95 25.06 -32.72
CA THR A 85 -0.16 24.11 -31.93
C THR A 85 1.27 24.01 -32.46
N ASN A 86 1.45 23.89 -33.79
CA ASN A 86 2.78 23.86 -34.41
C ASN A 86 3.60 25.13 -34.14
N ASN A 87 2.96 26.30 -34.08
CA ASN A 87 3.65 27.56 -33.77
C ASN A 87 4.10 27.63 -32.30
N LEU A 88 3.35 27.01 -31.37
CA LEU A 88 3.65 27.05 -29.94
C LEU A 88 4.61 25.94 -29.48
N ARG A 89 4.52 24.77 -30.10
CA ARG A 89 5.27 23.56 -29.77
C ARG A 89 6.79 23.77 -29.77
N GLY A 90 7.31 24.67 -30.60
CA GLY A 90 8.75 24.80 -30.83
C GLY A 90 9.28 23.83 -31.88
N SER A 91 10.61 23.85 -32.09
CA SER A 91 11.31 23.12 -33.17
C SER A 91 12.15 21.92 -32.71
N GLY A 92 12.15 21.64 -31.40
CA GLY A 92 12.89 20.52 -30.83
C GLY A 92 12.21 19.16 -31.08
N ASP A 93 12.95 18.09 -30.74
CA ASP A 93 12.44 16.71 -30.82
C ASP A 93 11.26 16.48 -29.88
N CYS A 94 11.25 17.16 -28.73
CA CYS A 94 10.17 17.19 -27.76
C CYS A 94 9.42 18.53 -27.79
N PRO A 95 8.12 18.56 -27.42
CA PRO A 95 7.40 19.82 -27.23
C PRO A 95 8.15 20.77 -26.29
N VAL A 96 7.95 22.07 -26.48
CA VAL A 96 8.71 23.09 -25.75
C VAL A 96 8.65 22.90 -24.24
N ASP A 97 9.81 23.07 -23.60
CA ASP A 97 10.07 22.89 -22.18
C ASP A 97 9.97 21.44 -21.67
N THR A 98 10.10 20.48 -22.59
CA THR A 98 10.23 19.05 -22.25
C THR A 98 11.50 18.46 -22.85
N VAL A 99 12.02 17.42 -22.21
CA VAL A 99 13.29 16.77 -22.57
C VAL A 99 13.11 15.28 -22.75
N ARG A 100 13.78 14.70 -23.75
CA ARG A 100 13.74 13.25 -23.97
C ARG A 100 14.47 12.54 -22.82
N SER A 101 13.79 11.62 -22.14
CA SER A 101 14.30 10.99 -20.93
C SER A 101 14.45 9.48 -21.06
N PRO A 102 15.67 8.92 -20.94
CA PRO A 102 15.88 7.47 -20.89
C PRO A 102 15.15 6.80 -19.71
N THR A 103 14.99 7.50 -18.59
CA THR A 103 14.25 7.03 -17.41
C THR A 103 12.78 6.75 -17.71
N TYR A 104 12.20 7.45 -18.69
CA TYR A 104 10.79 7.32 -19.07
C TYR A 104 10.66 6.74 -20.49
N GLY A 105 11.34 5.62 -20.77
CA GLY A 105 11.23 4.92 -22.05
C GLY A 105 11.68 5.71 -23.29
N GLY A 106 12.38 6.83 -23.10
CA GLY A 106 12.70 7.75 -24.19
C GLY A 106 11.56 8.67 -24.62
N HIS A 107 10.51 8.81 -23.80
CA HIS A 107 9.43 9.80 -23.94
C HIS A 107 9.87 11.20 -23.51
N CYS A 108 9.04 12.20 -23.79
CA CYS A 108 9.33 13.60 -23.46
C CYS A 108 8.85 13.92 -22.04
N PHE A 109 9.78 14.26 -21.16
CA PHE A 109 9.53 14.56 -19.76
C PHE A 109 9.45 16.07 -19.53
N GLU A 110 8.41 16.48 -18.82
CA GLU A 110 8.19 17.84 -18.34
C GLU A 110 8.37 17.87 -16.81
N GLN A 111 9.31 18.70 -16.35
CA GLN A 111 9.43 19.03 -14.94
C GLN A 111 8.68 20.32 -14.65
N VAL A 112 7.75 20.28 -13.71
CA VAL A 112 6.92 21.44 -13.35
C VAL A 112 7.11 21.77 -11.88
N SER A 113 7.38 23.05 -11.58
CA SER A 113 7.66 23.49 -10.21
C SER A 113 6.42 23.53 -9.31
N ASN A 114 5.21 23.63 -9.89
CA ASN A 114 3.95 23.82 -9.17
C ASN A 114 2.87 22.82 -9.64
N GLY A 115 3.24 21.56 -9.83
CA GLY A 115 2.31 20.51 -10.27
C GLY A 115 3.00 19.16 -10.43
N PRO A 116 2.26 18.11 -10.83
CA PRO A 116 2.86 16.81 -11.10
C PRO A 116 3.74 16.90 -12.35
N ASN A 117 4.95 16.37 -12.27
CA ASN A 117 5.81 16.15 -13.44
C ASN A 117 5.09 15.21 -14.42
N ASN A 118 5.29 15.43 -15.71
CA ASN A 118 4.52 14.77 -16.75
C ASN A 118 5.42 14.07 -17.76
N VAL A 119 4.95 12.95 -18.28
CA VAL A 119 5.54 12.23 -19.40
C VAL A 119 4.57 12.36 -20.57
N TYR A 120 5.07 12.90 -21.67
CA TYR A 120 4.36 13.11 -22.93
C TYR A 120 4.93 12.20 -23.99
N GLY A 121 4.06 11.51 -24.71
CA GLY A 121 4.53 10.60 -25.74
C GLY A 121 3.41 9.81 -26.39
N ASN A 122 3.80 9.14 -27.47
CA ASN A 122 3.02 8.05 -28.03
C ASN A 122 3.37 6.80 -27.22
N PHE A 123 2.50 6.43 -26.29
CA PHE A 123 2.67 5.21 -25.51
C PHE A 123 2.39 3.98 -26.38
N ASP A 124 3.20 2.94 -26.24
CA ASP A 124 3.03 1.71 -27.00
C ASP A 124 1.91 0.83 -26.43
N SER A 125 1.59 -0.26 -27.14
CA SER A 125 0.48 -1.14 -26.76
C SER A 125 0.69 -1.87 -25.44
N GLU A 126 1.95 -2.12 -25.06
CA GLU A 126 2.28 -2.79 -23.80
C GLU A 126 2.14 -1.80 -22.64
N GLU A 127 2.61 -0.56 -22.82
CA GLU A 127 2.40 0.55 -21.88
C GLU A 127 0.90 0.84 -21.66
N VAL A 128 0.11 0.88 -22.74
CA VAL A 128 -1.35 1.10 -22.65
C VAL A 128 -2.06 -0.07 -21.96
N ALA A 129 -1.68 -1.31 -22.24
CA ALA A 129 -2.28 -2.49 -21.60
C ALA A 129 -1.98 -2.52 -20.10
N ALA A 130 -0.73 -2.21 -19.71
CA ALA A 130 -0.34 -2.08 -18.31
C ALA A 130 -1.03 -0.88 -17.61
N CYS A 131 -1.24 0.22 -18.32
CA CYS A 131 -2.08 1.31 -17.79
C CYS A 131 -3.51 0.84 -17.48
N GLN A 132 -4.10 0.03 -18.37
CA GLN A 132 -5.45 -0.50 -18.20
C GLN A 132 -5.53 -1.52 -17.04
N SER A 133 -4.51 -2.36 -16.85
CA SER A 133 -4.46 -3.28 -15.69
C SER A 133 -4.37 -2.54 -14.36
N LEU A 134 -3.66 -1.41 -14.34
CA LEU A 134 -3.57 -0.51 -13.18
C LEU A 134 -4.81 0.37 -12.96
N SER A 135 -5.91 0.12 -13.70
CA SER A 135 -7.14 0.92 -13.63
C SER A 135 -6.91 2.42 -13.82
N GLY A 136 -5.96 2.81 -14.69
CA GLY A 136 -5.57 4.22 -14.94
C GLY A 136 -6.66 5.13 -15.54
N GLY A 137 -7.88 4.60 -15.76
CA GLY A 137 -9.05 5.36 -16.17
C GLY A 137 -8.86 6.10 -17.50
N SER A 138 -9.32 7.35 -17.56
CA SER A 138 -9.21 8.17 -18.77
C SER A 138 -7.77 8.54 -19.11
N ALA A 139 -6.82 8.46 -18.18
CA ALA A 139 -5.41 8.74 -18.45
C ALA A 139 -4.84 7.78 -19.50
N CYS A 140 -5.26 6.50 -19.47
CA CYS A 140 -4.86 5.51 -20.47
C CYS A 140 -5.28 5.90 -21.89
N LEU A 141 -6.29 6.75 -22.04
CA LEU A 141 -6.81 7.24 -23.33
C LEU A 141 -6.17 8.56 -23.77
N THR A 142 -5.08 8.99 -23.13
CA THR A 142 -4.39 10.25 -23.43
C THR A 142 -2.88 10.05 -23.60
N ASN A 143 -2.23 11.01 -24.26
CA ASN A 143 -0.79 11.00 -24.49
C ASN A 143 0.00 11.81 -23.44
N ARG A 144 -0.55 11.90 -22.21
CA ARG A 144 0.11 12.52 -21.07
C ARG A 144 -0.19 11.72 -19.81
N TRP A 145 0.85 11.21 -19.18
CA TRP A 145 0.77 10.57 -17.86
C TRP A 145 1.58 11.37 -16.84
N SER A 146 1.22 11.26 -15.56
CA SER A 146 2.15 11.74 -14.53
C SER A 146 3.40 10.87 -14.54
N ALA A 147 4.55 11.46 -14.21
CA ALA A 147 5.81 10.74 -14.22
C ALA A 147 5.84 9.58 -13.23
N SER A 148 5.16 9.71 -12.09
CA SER A 148 5.01 8.63 -11.12
C SER A 148 4.13 7.49 -11.67
N PHE A 149 3.01 7.82 -12.31
CA PHE A 149 2.12 6.80 -12.89
C PHE A 149 2.79 6.05 -14.06
N TYR A 150 3.57 6.74 -14.89
CA TYR A 150 4.34 6.09 -15.95
C TYR A 150 5.33 5.05 -15.38
N LEU A 151 5.96 5.33 -14.22
CA LEU A 151 6.85 4.35 -13.60
C LEU A 151 6.09 3.12 -13.10
N SER A 152 4.89 3.28 -12.54
CA SER A 152 4.01 2.16 -12.19
C SER A 152 3.61 1.34 -13.43
N VAL A 153 3.36 1.99 -14.57
CA VAL A 153 3.12 1.29 -15.85
C VAL A 153 4.35 0.48 -16.26
N GLN A 154 5.55 1.05 -16.16
CA GLN A 154 6.79 0.33 -16.46
C GLN A 154 7.04 -0.85 -15.51
N GLU A 155 6.64 -0.72 -14.25
CA GLU A 155 6.69 -1.80 -13.25
C GLU A 155 5.72 -2.93 -13.58
N ALA A 156 4.45 -2.60 -13.90
CA ALA A 156 3.46 -3.57 -14.36
C ALA A 156 3.84 -4.24 -15.70
N MET A 157 4.60 -3.56 -16.56
CA MET A 157 5.18 -4.16 -17.77
C MET A 157 6.34 -5.12 -17.47
N GLN A 158 6.98 -4.97 -16.31
CA GLN A 158 8.03 -5.87 -15.82
C GLN A 158 7.48 -7.05 -15.01
N GLU A 159 6.22 -6.98 -14.57
CA GLU A 159 5.47 -8.11 -14.02
C GLU A 159 5.25 -9.17 -15.12
N GLY A 160 6.25 -10.04 -15.24
CA GLY A 160 6.36 -11.09 -16.25
C GLY A 160 7.67 -11.87 -16.16
N SER A 161 8.68 -11.33 -15.46
CA SER A 161 9.81 -12.12 -14.96
C SER A 161 9.92 -11.96 -13.45
N GLU A 162 9.62 -13.02 -12.71
CA GLU A 162 10.01 -13.14 -11.29
C GLU A 162 11.46 -12.67 -11.12
N PRO A 163 11.77 -11.82 -10.14
CA PRO A 163 13.14 -11.41 -9.92
C PRO A 163 13.96 -12.65 -9.57
N VAL A 164 15.09 -12.82 -10.25
CA VAL A 164 15.96 -14.00 -10.07
C VAL A 164 16.69 -14.02 -8.72
N ASN A 165 16.61 -12.91 -7.97
CA ASN A 165 17.09 -12.79 -6.60
C ASN A 165 16.17 -11.89 -5.78
N ARG A 166 16.31 -11.94 -4.46
CA ARG A 166 15.60 -11.12 -3.49
C ARG A 166 16.51 -10.66 -2.35
N LEU A 167 17.66 -10.11 -2.74
CA LEU A 167 18.63 -9.61 -1.78
C LEU A 167 18.02 -8.50 -0.92
N GLY A 168 18.26 -8.58 0.38
CA GLY A 168 17.58 -7.76 1.39
C GLY A 168 18.48 -6.97 2.32
N ALA A 169 17.92 -5.97 2.97
CA ALA A 169 18.59 -5.18 4.00
C ALA A 169 17.75 -5.07 5.28
N TRP A 170 18.39 -5.01 6.44
CA TRP A 170 17.70 -4.93 7.73
C TRP A 170 17.74 -3.51 8.31
N LEU A 171 16.58 -3.01 8.72
CA LEU A 171 16.38 -1.73 9.39
C LEU A 171 16.06 -1.97 10.87
N TRP A 172 16.87 -1.39 11.75
CA TRP A 172 16.65 -1.44 13.19
C TRP A 172 15.71 -0.35 13.69
N TYR A 173 16.01 0.91 13.38
CA TYR A 173 15.20 2.08 13.71
C TYR A 173 15.39 3.14 12.63
N ILE A 174 14.30 3.73 12.11
CA ILE A 174 14.40 4.80 11.12
C ILE A 174 14.93 6.11 11.74
N ASP A 175 14.66 6.32 13.03
CA ASP A 175 15.04 7.49 13.80
C ASP A 175 16.38 7.33 14.53
N GLU A 176 17.14 6.26 14.22
CA GLU A 176 18.45 6.05 14.83
C GLU A 176 19.39 7.21 14.52
N GLN A 177 20.11 7.67 15.55
CA GLN A 177 21.07 8.75 15.42
C GLN A 177 22.08 8.43 14.31
N GLY A 178 22.22 9.34 13.33
CA GLY A 178 23.19 9.15 12.24
C GLY A 178 22.59 8.62 10.95
N LEU A 179 21.45 7.91 10.98
CA LEU A 179 20.73 7.52 9.77
C LEU A 179 20.14 8.76 9.07
N ASN A 180 19.48 9.63 9.84
CA ASN A 180 18.96 10.94 9.40
C ASN A 180 18.16 10.88 8.07
N LYS A 181 17.38 9.82 7.86
CA LYS A 181 16.56 9.60 6.66
C LYS A 181 15.11 9.35 7.05
N THR A 182 14.18 9.78 6.21
CA THR A 182 12.80 9.29 6.26
C THR A 182 12.70 7.92 5.58
N HIS A 183 11.60 7.19 5.80
CA HIS A 183 11.32 5.96 5.04
C HIS A 183 11.39 6.16 3.53
N THR A 184 10.87 7.28 3.01
CA THR A 184 10.95 7.60 1.58
C THR A 184 12.40 7.69 1.11
N GLN A 185 13.26 8.40 1.84
CA GLN A 185 14.65 8.59 1.47
C GLN A 185 15.46 7.29 1.56
N LEU A 186 15.19 6.45 2.57
CA LEU A 186 15.82 5.15 2.71
C LEU A 186 15.36 4.21 1.58
N ALA A 187 14.06 4.18 1.30
CA ALA A 187 13.51 3.34 0.22
C ALA A 187 14.07 3.75 -1.15
N ASP A 188 14.19 5.06 -1.43
CA ASP A 188 14.82 5.57 -2.66
C ASP A 188 16.28 5.09 -2.80
N GLU A 189 17.04 5.08 -1.70
CA GLU A 189 18.44 4.63 -1.71
C GLU A 189 18.58 3.13 -1.89
N LEU A 190 17.78 2.33 -1.16
CA LEU A 190 17.75 0.88 -1.30
C LEU A 190 17.33 0.47 -2.72
N ALA A 191 16.30 1.11 -3.27
CA ALA A 191 15.82 0.86 -4.62
C ALA A 191 16.85 1.27 -5.68
N GLY A 192 17.53 2.40 -5.46
CA GLY A 192 18.61 2.89 -6.33
C GLY A 192 19.81 1.93 -6.42
N MET A 193 20.11 1.19 -5.34
CA MET A 193 21.09 0.11 -5.37
C MET A 193 20.54 -1.16 -6.01
N GLY A 194 19.23 -1.39 -5.90
CA GLY A 194 18.53 -2.54 -6.47
C GLY A 194 18.12 -3.60 -5.46
N ALA A 195 18.14 -3.28 -4.16
CA ALA A 195 17.60 -4.15 -3.11
C ALA A 195 16.14 -4.51 -3.40
N LYS A 196 15.73 -5.71 -2.96
CA LYS A 196 14.39 -6.28 -3.23
C LYS A 196 13.59 -6.54 -1.96
N ARG A 197 14.24 -6.57 -0.80
CA ARG A 197 13.59 -6.70 0.50
C ARG A 197 14.13 -5.69 1.50
N VAL A 198 13.26 -5.25 2.40
CA VAL A 198 13.65 -4.56 3.63
C VAL A 198 12.99 -5.25 4.82
N PHE A 199 13.78 -5.55 5.86
CA PHE A 199 13.28 -6.10 7.12
C PHE A 199 13.21 -4.98 8.16
N ILE A 200 12.01 -4.52 8.49
CA ILE A 200 11.74 -3.38 9.36
C ILE A 200 11.35 -3.87 10.76
N LYS A 201 12.03 -3.37 11.78
CA LYS A 201 11.68 -3.70 13.16
C LYS A 201 10.36 -3.04 13.54
N ILE A 202 9.42 -3.83 14.05
CA ILE A 202 8.11 -3.31 14.48
C ILE A 202 7.77 -3.62 15.95
N ALA A 203 8.58 -4.46 16.60
CA ALA A 203 8.40 -4.78 18.00
C ALA A 203 9.69 -5.16 18.72
N ASP A 204 9.65 -5.02 20.05
CA ASP A 204 10.67 -5.47 20.99
C ASP A 204 9.98 -6.09 22.22
N GLY A 205 9.91 -7.41 22.24
CA GLY A 205 9.07 -8.15 23.16
C GLY A 205 7.60 -7.74 23.01
N THR A 206 6.96 -7.35 24.11
CA THR A 206 5.55 -6.95 24.12
C THR A 206 5.33 -5.49 23.68
N ASN A 207 6.39 -4.75 23.36
CA ASN A 207 6.27 -3.38 22.89
C ASN A 207 6.24 -3.38 21.36
N ASN A 208 5.06 -3.19 20.79
CA ASN A 208 4.80 -3.18 19.35
C ASN A 208 4.58 -1.73 18.85
N CYS A 209 3.52 -1.49 18.08
CA CYS A 209 3.19 -0.22 17.42
C CYS A 209 3.18 1.05 18.28
N SER A 210 3.17 0.93 19.60
CA SER A 210 3.35 2.08 20.50
C SER A 210 4.77 2.66 20.49
N LEU A 211 5.80 1.85 20.24
CA LEU A 211 7.19 2.30 20.13
C LEU A 211 7.65 2.47 18.67
N PHE A 212 6.96 1.82 17.74
CA PHE A 212 7.30 1.76 16.31
C PHE A 212 6.16 2.33 15.47
N THR A 213 5.68 3.52 15.82
CA THR A 213 4.49 4.13 15.19
C THR A 213 4.69 4.40 13.69
N ASP A 214 5.93 4.68 13.28
CA ASP A 214 6.33 4.82 11.88
C ASP A 214 6.20 3.50 11.13
N ALA A 215 6.63 2.39 11.73
CA ALA A 215 6.63 1.08 11.09
C ALA A 215 5.24 0.42 11.09
N CYS A 216 4.37 0.75 12.06
CA CYS A 216 2.98 0.31 12.09
C CYS A 216 2.06 1.24 11.27
N SER A 217 2.34 1.34 9.97
CA SER A 217 1.59 2.18 9.05
C SER A 217 1.60 1.58 7.64
N THR A 218 0.43 1.52 6.99
CA THR A 218 0.32 1.17 5.57
C THR A 218 1.07 2.16 4.69
N GLN A 219 1.16 3.43 5.09
CA GLN A 219 1.97 4.42 4.36
C GLN A 219 3.43 4.01 4.28
N THR A 220 3.97 3.42 5.34
CA THR A 220 5.38 2.97 5.38
C THR A 220 5.61 1.78 4.45
N THR A 221 4.73 0.77 4.47
CA THR A 221 4.86 -0.39 3.58
C THR A 221 4.64 0.00 2.12
N ASP A 222 3.70 0.88 1.82
CA ASP A 222 3.45 1.41 0.47
C ASP A 222 4.62 2.23 -0.09
N ILE A 223 5.37 2.94 0.76
CA ILE A 223 6.60 3.61 0.36
C ILE A 223 7.61 2.62 -0.23
N TYR A 224 7.81 1.46 0.39
CA TYR A 224 8.76 0.45 -0.11
C TYR A 224 8.19 -0.32 -1.30
N ARG A 225 6.91 -0.71 -1.25
CA ARG A 225 6.24 -1.42 -2.36
C ARG A 225 6.25 -0.63 -3.65
N SER A 226 5.96 0.67 -3.60
CA SER A 226 6.00 1.57 -4.76
C SER A 226 7.39 1.75 -5.39
N ARG A 227 8.41 1.10 -4.82
CA ARG A 227 9.80 1.06 -5.31
C ARG A 227 10.25 -0.37 -5.63
N GLY A 228 9.33 -1.33 -5.71
CA GLY A 228 9.64 -2.73 -5.97
C GLY A 228 10.41 -3.42 -4.83
N ILE A 229 10.24 -2.96 -3.58
CA ILE A 229 10.86 -3.56 -2.39
C ILE A 229 9.77 -4.22 -1.55
N GLU A 230 9.95 -5.51 -1.22
CA GLU A 230 9.12 -6.25 -0.26
C GLU A 230 9.37 -5.75 1.18
N PRO A 231 8.37 -5.16 1.85
CA PRO A 231 8.48 -4.83 3.26
C PRO A 231 8.19 -6.06 4.12
N TRP A 232 9.19 -6.54 4.86
CA TRP A 232 9.08 -7.59 5.87
C TRP A 232 9.16 -6.99 7.27
N ALA A 233 8.35 -7.50 8.19
CA ALA A 233 8.41 -7.10 9.60
C ALA A 233 9.33 -8.03 10.40
N TRP A 234 9.94 -7.53 11.47
CA TRP A 234 10.63 -8.38 12.44
C TRP A 234 10.55 -7.83 13.87
N SER A 235 10.85 -8.68 14.84
CA SER A 235 10.89 -8.32 16.26
C SER A 235 11.94 -9.07 17.06
N TYR A 236 12.48 -8.44 18.11
CA TYR A 236 13.14 -9.19 19.19
C TYR A 236 12.12 -9.94 20.02
N ASN A 237 12.38 -11.21 20.29
CA ASN A 237 11.49 -12.06 21.06
C ASN A 237 12.17 -12.62 22.30
N TYR A 238 11.38 -12.84 23.36
CA TYR A 238 11.88 -13.32 24.65
C TYR A 238 10.95 -14.40 25.24
N PRO A 239 11.41 -15.27 26.15
CA PRO A 239 10.53 -16.18 26.86
C PRO A 239 9.47 -15.44 27.72
N GLY A 240 8.22 -15.90 27.68
CA GLY A 240 7.09 -15.35 28.42
C GLY A 240 6.27 -14.30 27.65
N SER A 241 5.00 -14.13 28.01
CA SER A 241 4.07 -13.17 27.37
C SER A 241 3.92 -13.40 25.85
N GLU A 242 3.97 -14.65 25.42
CA GLU A 242 4.08 -15.07 24.02
C GLU A 242 2.96 -14.50 23.15
N THR A 243 1.71 -14.52 23.62
CA THR A 243 0.56 -13.93 22.90
C THR A 243 0.73 -12.43 22.67
N ALA A 244 1.15 -11.67 23.68
CA ALA A 244 1.33 -10.23 23.54
C ALA A 244 2.51 -9.85 22.63
N GLN A 245 3.50 -10.73 22.48
CA GLN A 245 4.55 -10.57 21.47
C GLN A 245 4.03 -10.91 20.07
N ALA A 246 3.19 -11.94 19.96
CA ALA A 246 2.59 -12.38 18.70
C ALA A 246 1.64 -11.36 18.08
N ASP A 247 1.07 -10.43 18.88
CA ASP A 247 0.32 -9.27 18.37
C ASP A 247 1.12 -8.48 17.31
N ALA A 248 2.46 -8.46 17.41
CA ALA A 248 3.30 -7.82 16.40
C ALA A 248 3.10 -8.42 15.00
N LEU A 249 2.98 -9.74 14.87
CA LEU A 249 2.72 -10.38 13.58
C LEU A 249 1.34 -9.99 13.04
N TYR A 250 0.32 -9.99 13.90
CA TYR A 250 -1.02 -9.57 13.50
C TYR A 250 -1.00 -8.13 12.95
N PHE A 251 -0.33 -7.21 13.64
CA PHE A 251 -0.17 -5.84 13.15
C PHE A 251 0.66 -5.76 11.87
N ALA A 252 1.71 -6.56 11.71
CA ALA A 252 2.45 -6.62 10.46
C ALA A 252 1.55 -6.98 9.28
N ALA A 253 0.72 -8.01 9.43
CA ALA A 253 -0.27 -8.38 8.42
C ALA A 253 -1.23 -7.21 8.15
N GLN A 254 -1.81 -6.62 9.20
CA GLN A 254 -2.74 -5.49 9.08
C GLN A 254 -2.15 -4.28 8.32
N TYR A 255 -0.86 -4.00 8.51
CA TYR A 255 -0.19 -2.86 7.87
C TYR A 255 0.47 -3.20 6.52
N GLY A 256 0.20 -4.38 5.95
CA GLY A 256 0.66 -4.72 4.61
C GLY A 256 2.14 -5.09 4.55
N TYR A 257 2.67 -5.73 5.58
CA TYR A 257 3.94 -6.45 5.44
C TYR A 257 3.70 -7.77 4.70
N VAL A 258 4.69 -8.25 3.94
CA VAL A 258 4.56 -9.51 3.17
C VAL A 258 4.85 -10.77 4.00
N GLY A 259 5.37 -10.58 5.22
CA GLY A 259 5.68 -11.64 6.14
C GLY A 259 6.38 -11.11 7.40
N PHE A 260 6.71 -12.04 8.31
CA PHE A 260 7.25 -11.70 9.61
C PHE A 260 8.45 -12.58 9.99
N VAL A 261 9.50 -12.00 10.56
CA VAL A 261 10.66 -12.74 11.07
C VAL A 261 10.78 -12.58 12.58
N LEU A 262 10.81 -13.70 13.30
CA LEU A 262 11.07 -13.73 14.73
C LEU A 262 12.58 -13.76 14.97
N ASP A 263 13.09 -12.85 15.76
CA ASP A 263 14.49 -12.87 16.15
C ASP A 263 14.64 -13.67 17.46
N VAL A 264 15.25 -14.86 17.35
CA VAL A 264 15.36 -15.83 18.45
C VAL A 264 16.79 -15.82 19.00
N GLU A 265 16.92 -15.12 20.12
CA GLU A 265 18.22 -14.81 20.71
C GLU A 265 18.64 -15.82 21.80
N VAL A 266 19.76 -15.53 22.48
CA VAL A 266 20.39 -16.35 23.52
C VAL A 266 19.44 -16.83 24.63
N GLU A 267 18.34 -16.11 24.86
CA GLU A 267 17.32 -16.43 25.88
C GLU A 267 16.63 -17.78 25.64
N PHE A 268 16.66 -18.29 24.40
CA PHE A 268 16.04 -19.57 24.05
C PHE A 268 17.00 -20.77 24.08
N ASN A 269 18.28 -20.55 24.41
CA ASN A 269 19.28 -21.59 24.53
C ASN A 269 18.83 -22.73 25.45
N ASN A 270 18.88 -23.97 24.96
CA ASN A 270 18.49 -25.18 25.69
C ASN A 270 17.01 -25.19 26.16
N THR A 271 16.14 -24.39 25.56
CA THR A 271 14.71 -24.36 25.92
C THR A 271 13.84 -24.95 24.80
N SER A 272 13.09 -26.02 25.11
CA SER A 272 12.09 -26.56 24.17
C SER A 272 10.70 -25.96 24.38
N THR A 273 10.30 -25.81 25.65
CA THR A 273 8.94 -25.34 25.98
C THR A 273 8.72 -23.90 25.58
N ALA A 274 9.69 -23.01 25.86
CA ALA A 274 9.57 -21.59 25.49
C ALA A 274 9.52 -21.40 23.97
N LEU A 275 10.34 -22.14 23.20
CA LEU A 275 10.27 -22.15 21.73
C LEU A 275 8.88 -22.59 21.24
N HIS A 276 8.36 -23.73 21.70
CA HIS A 276 7.01 -24.15 21.31
C HIS A 276 5.95 -23.10 21.65
N SER A 277 5.98 -22.55 22.87
CA SER A 277 5.00 -21.56 23.29
C SER A 277 5.05 -20.28 22.46
N LEU A 278 6.25 -19.78 22.14
CA LEU A 278 6.41 -18.58 21.32
C LEU A 278 5.88 -18.83 19.90
N PHE A 279 6.38 -19.85 19.22
CA PHE A 279 6.00 -20.09 17.83
C PHE A 279 4.55 -20.54 17.67
N GLN A 280 3.97 -21.24 18.65
CA GLN A 280 2.53 -21.52 18.66
C GLN A 280 1.69 -20.23 18.77
N ALA A 281 2.13 -19.26 19.58
CA ALA A 281 1.42 -17.99 19.69
C ALA A 281 1.47 -17.20 18.37
N PHE A 282 2.63 -17.17 17.69
CA PHE A 282 2.77 -16.53 16.39
C PHE A 282 1.99 -17.26 15.28
N GLU A 283 1.90 -18.59 15.33
CA GLU A 283 1.07 -19.36 14.41
C GLU A 283 -0.43 -19.05 14.59
N VAL A 284 -0.87 -18.90 15.84
CA VAL A 284 -2.23 -18.47 16.15
C VAL A 284 -2.46 -17.05 15.62
N ALA A 285 -1.56 -16.10 15.89
CA ALA A 285 -1.68 -14.74 15.39
C ALA A 285 -1.71 -14.66 13.85
N ARG A 286 -0.91 -15.49 13.16
CA ARG A 286 -0.98 -15.62 11.69
C ARG A 286 -2.34 -16.14 11.25
N THR A 287 -2.82 -17.19 11.89
CA THR A 287 -4.14 -17.78 11.58
C THR A 287 -5.25 -16.75 11.78
N ASP A 288 -5.19 -15.97 12.87
CA ASP A 288 -6.14 -14.91 13.17
C ASP A 288 -6.07 -13.80 12.12
N ALA A 289 -4.87 -13.35 11.74
CA ALA A 289 -4.69 -12.36 10.67
C ALA A 289 -5.22 -12.84 9.30
N ILE A 290 -5.06 -14.13 8.99
CA ILE A 290 -5.63 -14.73 7.77
C ILE A 290 -7.16 -14.76 7.83
N ASN A 291 -7.72 -15.20 8.96
CA ASN A 291 -9.16 -15.30 9.14
C ASN A 291 -9.83 -13.92 9.09
N ASP A 292 -9.14 -12.88 9.60
CA ASP A 292 -9.61 -11.50 9.61
C ASP A 292 -9.35 -10.77 8.28
N GLY A 293 -8.75 -11.43 7.28
CA GLY A 293 -8.50 -10.88 5.94
C GLY A 293 -7.32 -9.90 5.86
N HIS A 294 -6.50 -9.82 6.91
CA HIS A 294 -5.28 -9.01 6.91
C HIS A 294 -4.11 -9.69 6.19
N ALA A 295 -4.18 -11.01 6.00
CA ALA A 295 -3.19 -11.80 5.30
C ALA A 295 -3.86 -12.92 4.52
N ASP A 296 -3.18 -13.49 3.52
CA ASP A 296 -3.62 -14.73 2.89
C ASP A 296 -2.79 -15.92 3.41
N SER A 297 -3.06 -17.11 2.89
CA SER A 297 -2.28 -18.32 3.21
C SER A 297 -0.80 -18.22 2.83
N ASP A 298 -0.42 -17.20 2.07
CA ASP A 298 0.95 -16.93 1.68
C ASP A 298 1.70 -15.99 2.61
N PHE A 299 1.11 -15.51 3.71
CA PHE A 299 1.85 -14.80 4.75
C PHE A 299 2.85 -15.72 5.47
N LYS A 300 4.15 -15.47 5.28
CA LYS A 300 5.23 -16.36 5.73
C LYS A 300 5.85 -15.93 7.04
N ILE A 301 6.27 -16.92 7.82
CA ILE A 301 7.00 -16.74 9.08
C ILE A 301 8.44 -17.21 8.89
N GLY A 302 9.40 -16.34 9.17
CA GLY A 302 10.82 -16.68 9.29
C GLY A 302 11.29 -16.67 10.74
N ALA A 303 12.47 -17.24 10.99
CA ALA A 303 13.16 -17.02 12.26
C ALA A 303 14.66 -16.88 12.06
N THR A 304 15.27 -15.92 12.75
CA THR A 304 16.71 -15.90 12.95
C THR A 304 17.07 -16.82 14.12
N THR A 305 18.34 -17.18 14.26
CA THR A 305 18.85 -17.69 15.53
C THR A 305 20.19 -17.07 15.86
N TRP A 306 20.41 -16.84 17.15
CA TRP A 306 21.67 -16.36 17.69
C TRP A 306 22.84 -17.31 17.47
N SER A 307 23.94 -16.73 16.98
CA SER A 307 25.24 -17.40 16.89
C SER A 307 25.15 -18.74 16.13
N ASN A 308 26.04 -19.68 16.44
CA ASN A 308 26.00 -21.04 15.96
C ASN A 308 24.97 -21.86 16.79
N PRO A 309 23.84 -22.31 16.21
CA PRO A 309 22.78 -22.94 16.98
C PRO A 309 23.18 -24.23 17.72
N ILE A 310 24.11 -25.05 17.20
CA ILE A 310 24.52 -26.28 17.92
C ILE A 310 25.28 -25.94 19.21
N ASP A 311 26.15 -24.94 19.17
CA ASP A 311 26.95 -24.51 20.32
C ASP A 311 26.10 -23.88 21.43
N GLN A 312 24.98 -23.26 21.02
CA GLN A 312 24.04 -22.61 21.93
C GLN A 312 22.97 -23.58 22.47
N GLY A 313 22.88 -24.79 21.94
CA GLY A 313 21.82 -25.74 22.27
C GLY A 313 20.44 -25.27 21.80
N MET A 314 20.40 -24.53 20.67
CA MET A 314 19.18 -24.06 20.04
C MET A 314 18.45 -25.23 19.37
N ASN A 315 17.14 -25.33 19.56
CA ASN A 315 16.36 -26.45 19.03
C ASN A 315 15.74 -26.10 17.66
N VAL A 316 16.57 -26.08 16.62
CA VAL A 316 16.16 -25.74 15.24
C VAL A 316 15.02 -26.62 14.74
N GLY A 317 15.00 -27.92 15.07
CA GLY A 317 13.91 -28.82 14.71
C GLY A 317 12.56 -28.50 15.37
N ILE A 318 12.52 -27.71 16.46
CA ILE A 318 11.27 -27.13 16.98
C ILE A 318 10.87 -25.92 16.14
N ILE A 319 11.82 -25.02 15.85
CA ILE A 319 11.58 -23.83 15.02
C ILE A 319 11.02 -24.23 13.65
N ASP A 320 11.61 -25.26 13.01
CA ASP A 320 11.24 -25.79 11.69
C ASP A 320 9.78 -26.27 11.59
N GLN A 321 9.14 -26.59 12.73
CA GLN A 321 7.73 -27.00 12.75
C GLN A 321 6.77 -25.83 12.47
N TYR A 322 7.22 -24.59 12.64
CA TYR A 322 6.37 -23.40 12.61
C TYR A 322 6.77 -22.39 11.54
N VAL A 323 8.04 -22.35 11.17
CA VAL A 323 8.55 -21.38 10.18
C VAL A 323 8.50 -21.92 8.76
N ASP A 324 8.44 -20.99 7.82
CA ASP A 324 8.54 -21.24 6.39
C ASP A 324 9.99 -21.22 5.90
N PHE A 325 10.89 -20.54 6.62
CA PHE A 325 12.33 -20.48 6.35
C PHE A 325 13.12 -20.09 7.61
N HIS A 326 14.42 -20.40 7.60
CA HIS A 326 15.37 -20.03 8.65
C HIS A 326 16.30 -18.92 8.18
N MET A 327 16.80 -18.08 9.08
CA MET A 327 17.71 -16.97 8.78
C MET A 327 18.93 -16.92 9.73
N PRO A 328 19.91 -17.82 9.59
CA PRO A 328 21.09 -17.81 10.43
C PRO A 328 21.85 -16.48 10.35
N GLN A 329 22.16 -15.92 11.52
CA GLN A 329 23.06 -14.77 11.69
C GLN A 329 24.51 -15.20 11.43
N THR A 330 24.90 -15.28 10.15
CA THR A 330 26.24 -15.72 9.72
C THR A 330 27.17 -14.52 9.65
N TYR A 331 27.42 -13.94 10.82
CA TYR A 331 28.09 -12.66 10.98
C TYR A 331 29.61 -12.82 10.91
N VAL A 332 30.12 -13.21 9.74
CA VAL A 332 31.55 -13.45 9.49
C VAL A 332 32.42 -12.25 9.84
N GLU A 333 31.93 -11.01 9.69
CA GLU A 333 32.62 -9.80 10.17
C GLU A 333 32.81 -9.81 11.68
N VAL A 334 31.75 -10.07 12.43
CA VAL A 334 31.76 -10.12 13.91
C VAL A 334 32.68 -11.23 14.42
N TRP A 335 32.82 -12.32 13.65
CA TRP A 335 33.69 -13.44 13.99
C TRP A 335 35.17 -13.18 13.67
N GLY A 336 35.44 -12.27 12.72
CA GLY A 336 36.77 -11.71 12.42
C GLY A 336 37.37 -12.14 11.07
N ASP A 337 38.55 -11.58 10.74
CA ASP A 337 39.20 -11.66 9.41
C ASP A 337 39.28 -13.06 8.80
N ALA A 338 39.56 -14.08 9.61
CA ALA A 338 39.69 -15.45 9.12
C ALA A 338 38.35 -16.03 8.59
N TYR A 339 37.23 -15.51 9.08
CA TYR A 339 35.88 -15.91 8.67
C TYR A 339 35.45 -15.16 7.41
N MET A 340 35.76 -13.86 7.32
CA MET A 340 35.49 -13.04 6.14
C MET A 340 36.27 -13.50 4.90
N ALA A 341 37.47 -14.05 5.09
CA ALA A 341 38.32 -14.51 4.00
C ALA A 341 37.77 -15.74 3.24
N ASP A 342 36.86 -16.51 3.84
CA ASP A 342 36.25 -17.70 3.24
C ASP A 342 34.79 -17.88 3.72
N PRO A 343 33.86 -17.02 3.29
CA PRO A 343 32.48 -17.04 3.77
C PRO A 343 31.77 -18.33 3.34
N LYS A 344 32.12 -18.91 2.18
CA LYS A 344 31.52 -20.16 1.68
C LYS A 344 31.64 -21.29 2.69
N THR A 345 32.84 -21.51 3.25
CA THR A 345 33.05 -22.54 4.28
C THR A 345 32.08 -22.39 5.46
N TRP A 346 31.77 -21.15 5.86
CA TRP A 346 30.87 -20.89 6.99
C TRP A 346 29.40 -20.98 6.63
N ILE A 347 29.03 -20.64 5.39
CA ILE A 347 27.70 -20.92 4.83
C ILE A 347 27.45 -22.43 4.80
N GLU A 348 28.40 -23.22 4.31
CA GLU A 348 28.31 -24.68 4.27
C GLU A 348 28.19 -25.29 5.67
N ALA A 349 29.01 -24.81 6.60
CA ALA A 349 28.96 -25.25 8.00
C ALA A 349 27.60 -24.95 8.63
N GLY A 350 27.10 -23.72 8.47
CA GLY A 350 25.79 -23.31 8.99
C GLY A 350 24.65 -24.12 8.37
N ASN A 351 24.63 -24.29 7.04
CA ASN A 351 23.65 -25.11 6.36
C ASN A 351 23.64 -26.55 6.88
N CYS A 352 24.80 -27.20 6.90
CA CYS A 352 24.89 -28.59 7.36
C CYS A 352 24.48 -28.76 8.82
N GLU A 353 24.80 -27.78 9.67
CA GLU A 353 24.41 -27.80 11.07
C GLU A 353 22.89 -27.66 11.25
N TYR A 354 22.26 -26.70 10.58
CA TYR A 354 20.80 -26.56 10.59
C TYR A 354 20.12 -27.85 10.13
N ARG A 355 20.61 -28.48 9.06
CA ARG A 355 20.12 -29.79 8.59
C ARG A 355 20.29 -30.87 9.66
N GLN A 356 21.44 -30.93 10.32
CA GLN A 356 21.69 -31.88 11.41
C GLN A 356 20.74 -31.66 12.60
N LEU A 357 20.38 -30.41 12.89
CA LEU A 357 19.46 -30.03 13.95
C LEU A 357 17.98 -30.15 13.57
N GLY A 358 17.68 -30.57 12.35
CA GLY A 358 16.35 -30.92 11.89
C GLY A 358 15.67 -29.90 10.97
N ALA A 359 16.38 -28.89 10.47
CA ALA A 359 15.82 -27.96 9.50
C ALA A 359 15.52 -28.66 8.16
N THR A 360 14.29 -28.57 7.69
CA THR A 360 13.85 -29.06 6.37
C THR A 360 13.46 -27.93 5.43
N LYS A 361 13.29 -26.72 5.96
CA LYS A 361 12.92 -25.50 5.23
C LYS A 361 14.13 -24.76 4.64
N PRO A 362 13.92 -23.83 3.69
CA PRO A 362 15.00 -22.98 3.16
C PRO A 362 15.79 -22.25 4.26
N ILE A 363 17.08 -22.00 4.02
CA ILE A 363 17.98 -21.32 4.94
C ILE A 363 18.53 -20.07 4.25
N TRP A 364 18.22 -18.88 4.77
CA TRP A 364 18.54 -17.58 4.15
C TRP A 364 19.51 -16.80 5.04
N HIS A 365 20.80 -16.90 4.74
CA HIS A 365 21.84 -16.34 5.60
C HIS A 365 21.83 -14.81 5.64
N ILE A 366 22.18 -14.27 6.82
CA ILE A 366 22.36 -12.85 7.07
C ILE A 366 23.85 -12.58 7.32
N VAL A 367 24.44 -11.61 6.62
CA VAL A 367 25.81 -11.12 6.90
C VAL A 367 25.75 -9.83 7.69
N SER A 368 26.71 -9.61 8.60
CA SER A 368 26.86 -8.34 9.32
C SER A 368 27.88 -7.43 8.61
N THR A 369 27.61 -6.13 8.68
CA THR A 369 28.46 -5.01 8.21
C THR A 369 28.56 -3.92 9.27
N GLU A 370 28.35 -4.28 10.54
CA GLU A 370 28.19 -3.33 11.64
C GLU A 370 29.51 -2.64 12.06
N TYR A 371 30.66 -3.20 11.68
CA TYR A 371 31.98 -2.69 12.07
C TYR A 371 32.76 -1.98 10.96
N ASP A 372 32.32 -2.03 9.70
CA ASP A 372 33.02 -1.46 8.55
C ASP A 372 34.40 -2.12 8.31
N ASP A 373 34.53 -3.39 8.69
CA ASP A 373 35.73 -4.21 8.53
C ASP A 373 35.63 -5.16 7.32
N ILE A 374 34.41 -5.58 6.96
CA ILE A 374 34.15 -6.45 5.80
C ILE A 374 34.09 -5.66 4.49
N THR A 375 34.82 -6.13 3.47
CA THR A 375 34.87 -5.46 2.16
C THR A 375 33.69 -5.84 1.25
N ALA A 376 33.36 -4.97 0.29
CA ALA A 376 32.38 -5.30 -0.76
C ALA A 376 32.66 -6.64 -1.49
N SER A 377 33.93 -7.01 -1.70
CA SER A 377 34.28 -8.30 -2.33
C SER A 377 33.98 -9.50 -1.44
N GLU A 378 34.15 -9.38 -0.13
CA GLU A 378 33.85 -10.44 0.83
C GLU A 378 32.33 -10.58 1.02
N ILE A 379 31.60 -9.45 1.05
CA ILE A 379 30.13 -9.46 1.01
C ILE A 379 29.62 -10.12 -0.28
N SER A 380 30.22 -9.80 -1.43
CA SER A 380 29.85 -10.43 -2.70
C SER A 380 30.11 -11.95 -2.70
N ALA A 381 31.24 -12.40 -2.14
CA ALA A 381 31.51 -13.83 -1.98
C ALA A 381 30.54 -14.52 -1.01
N PHE A 382 30.12 -13.81 0.06
CA PHE A 382 29.08 -14.28 0.96
C PHE A 382 27.74 -14.46 0.24
N ILE A 383 27.30 -13.45 -0.52
CA ILE A 383 26.04 -13.49 -1.28
C ILE A 383 26.07 -14.61 -2.32
N ASP A 384 27.18 -14.77 -3.03
CA ASP A 384 27.35 -15.82 -4.04
C ASP A 384 27.17 -17.23 -3.45
N ALA A 385 27.73 -17.49 -2.27
CA ALA A 385 27.56 -18.77 -1.57
C ALA A 385 26.21 -18.92 -0.84
N SER A 386 25.64 -17.82 -0.37
CA SER A 386 24.36 -17.82 0.39
C SER A 386 23.14 -17.96 -0.51
N GLY A 387 23.23 -17.50 -1.75
CA GLY A 387 22.15 -17.58 -2.73
C GLY A 387 21.26 -16.35 -2.80
N PRO A 388 20.15 -16.44 -3.57
CA PRO A 388 19.32 -15.32 -3.99
C PRO A 388 18.55 -14.64 -2.85
N ASN A 389 18.43 -15.28 -1.68
CA ASN A 389 17.67 -14.75 -0.54
C ASN A 389 18.56 -14.11 0.54
N ALA A 390 19.86 -13.97 0.29
CA ALA A 390 20.80 -13.40 1.26
C ALA A 390 20.40 -11.97 1.67
N SER A 391 20.74 -11.59 2.90
CA SER A 391 20.46 -10.24 3.40
C SER A 391 21.58 -9.68 4.26
N ILE A 392 21.59 -8.35 4.40
CA ILE A 392 22.66 -7.62 5.08
C ILE A 392 22.11 -6.92 6.33
N TRP A 393 22.71 -7.26 7.47
CA TRP A 393 22.57 -6.58 8.75
C TRP A 393 23.69 -5.54 8.88
N ARG A 394 23.42 -4.25 9.07
CA ARG A 394 22.14 -3.55 9.00
C ARG A 394 22.35 -2.20 8.34
N VAL A 395 21.25 -1.54 7.96
CA VAL A 395 21.25 -0.19 7.38
C VAL A 395 22.15 0.76 8.21
N PRO A 396 23.13 1.45 7.60
CA PRO A 396 24.08 2.29 8.34
C PRO A 396 23.44 3.45 9.10
N GLY A 397 23.57 3.39 10.43
CA GLY A 397 23.03 4.31 11.42
C GLY A 397 23.49 3.93 12.83
N GLY A 398 23.33 4.83 13.79
CA GLY A 398 23.75 4.62 15.18
C GLY A 398 25.25 4.35 15.31
N SER A 399 25.57 3.13 15.75
CA SER A 399 26.96 2.64 15.88
C SER A 399 27.58 2.20 14.56
N VAL A 400 26.77 1.98 13.50
CA VAL A 400 27.26 1.48 12.21
C VAL A 400 27.82 2.66 11.40
N PRO A 401 29.09 2.59 10.96
CA PRO A 401 29.71 3.67 10.20
C PRO A 401 29.00 3.97 8.88
N GLN A 402 28.88 5.26 8.53
CA GLN A 402 28.27 5.68 7.26
C GLN A 402 29.08 5.24 6.01
N ALA A 403 30.34 4.83 6.18
CA ALA A 403 31.19 4.35 5.09
C ALA A 403 30.69 3.04 4.49
N VAL A 404 30.00 2.20 5.28
CA VAL A 404 29.38 0.93 4.85
C VAL A 404 28.44 1.11 3.65
N TRP A 405 27.80 2.28 3.50
CA TRP A 405 27.00 2.58 2.31
C TRP A 405 27.80 2.48 1.01
N GLN A 406 29.10 2.79 1.02
CA GLN A 406 29.97 2.71 -0.15
C GLN A 406 30.20 1.26 -0.56
N ASP A 407 30.39 0.36 0.40
CA ASP A 407 30.51 -1.07 0.12
C ASP A 407 29.20 -1.64 -0.42
N TRP A 408 28.06 -1.29 0.18
CA TRP A 408 26.75 -1.73 -0.30
C TRP A 408 26.45 -1.24 -1.72
N GLN A 409 26.82 0.01 -2.06
CA GLN A 409 26.68 0.56 -3.41
C GLN A 409 27.58 -0.11 -4.44
N ALA A 410 28.66 -0.77 -4.01
CA ALA A 410 29.58 -1.49 -4.88
C ALA A 410 29.15 -2.94 -5.18
N LEU A 411 28.12 -3.45 -4.49
CA LEU A 411 27.59 -4.80 -4.69
C LEU A 411 26.75 -4.91 -5.97
N ASP A 412 26.73 -6.11 -6.55
CA ASP A 412 25.79 -6.45 -7.63
C ASP A 412 24.45 -6.93 -7.05
N TRP A 413 23.59 -5.98 -6.69
CA TRP A 413 22.23 -6.29 -6.24
C TRP A 413 21.34 -6.91 -7.33
N GLN A 414 21.79 -6.90 -8.59
CA GLN A 414 21.09 -7.54 -9.71
C GLN A 414 21.68 -8.90 -10.06
N GLN A 415 22.51 -9.49 -9.20
CA GLN A 415 23.17 -10.78 -9.43
C GLN A 415 22.16 -11.85 -9.88
N GLN A 416 22.47 -12.48 -11.02
CA GLN A 416 21.56 -13.42 -11.70
C GLN A 416 21.94 -14.89 -11.50
N SER A 417 23.10 -15.15 -10.93
CA SER A 417 23.65 -16.50 -10.75
C SER A 417 24.40 -16.57 -9.44
N PHE A 418 24.29 -17.69 -8.76
CA PHE A 418 24.89 -17.95 -7.45
C PHE A 418 25.68 -19.26 -7.51
N ASP A 419 26.56 -19.49 -6.54
CA ASP A 419 27.31 -20.74 -6.45
C ASP A 419 26.34 -21.92 -6.24
N SER A 420 26.30 -22.82 -7.22
CA SER A 420 25.47 -24.02 -7.19
C SER A 420 26.11 -25.18 -6.43
N ASP A 421 27.38 -25.07 -6.07
CA ASP A 421 28.18 -26.12 -5.41
C ASP A 421 28.43 -25.77 -3.93
N VAL A 422 27.35 -25.60 -3.17
CA VAL A 422 27.39 -25.29 -1.73
C VAL A 422 26.83 -26.49 -0.95
N ALA A 423 27.61 -27.01 -0.01
CA ALA A 423 27.21 -28.17 0.78
C ALA A 423 25.96 -27.90 1.65
N CYS A 424 25.09 -28.92 1.75
CA CYS A 424 23.85 -28.89 2.53
C CYS A 424 22.87 -27.76 2.18
N HIS A 425 23.05 -27.15 1.02
CA HIS A 425 22.30 -25.97 0.59
C HIS A 425 20.84 -26.30 0.23
N ASP A 426 20.56 -27.52 -0.25
CA ASP A 426 19.21 -28.05 -0.53
C ASP A 426 18.25 -27.02 -1.17
N THR A 427 17.17 -26.68 -0.47
CA THR A 427 16.10 -25.76 -0.89
C THR A 427 16.38 -24.29 -0.61
N SER A 428 17.60 -23.92 -0.20
CA SER A 428 17.91 -22.55 0.25
C SER A 428 17.85 -21.50 -0.88
N ASN A 429 17.99 -21.94 -2.13
CA ASN A 429 17.78 -21.12 -3.33
C ASN A 429 16.30 -20.98 -3.72
N GLU A 430 15.37 -21.72 -3.09
CA GLU A 430 13.94 -21.55 -3.36
C GLU A 430 13.51 -20.15 -2.93
N MET A 431 12.90 -19.42 -3.87
CA MET A 431 12.29 -18.13 -3.62
C MET A 431 10.80 -18.35 -3.35
N LEU A 432 10.27 -17.72 -2.30
CA LEU A 432 8.82 -17.63 -2.04
C LEU A 432 8.16 -16.80 -3.16
N PRO A 433 6.84 -16.66 -3.33
CA PRO A 433 6.26 -15.75 -4.35
C PRO A 433 6.69 -14.28 -4.17
N PHE A 434 6.97 -13.53 -5.24
CA PHE A 434 7.49 -12.15 -5.16
C PHE A 434 6.36 -11.21 -4.87
N MET A 435 6.54 -10.35 -3.85
CA MET A 435 5.51 -9.42 -3.39
C MET A 435 4.16 -10.15 -3.39
N ALA A 436 4.02 -11.19 -2.54
CA ALA A 436 2.75 -11.88 -2.36
C ALA A 436 1.66 -10.81 -2.39
N ASP A 437 0.73 -10.93 -3.35
CA ASP A 437 -0.25 -9.90 -3.64
C ASP A 437 -0.76 -9.39 -2.29
N SER A 438 -0.75 -8.07 -2.05
CA SER A 438 -1.59 -7.54 -0.96
C SER A 438 -2.90 -8.28 -1.10
N PRO A 439 -3.40 -9.02 -0.07
CA PRO A 439 -4.59 -9.84 -0.20
C PRO A 439 -5.57 -9.01 -0.98
N ALA A 440 -5.84 -9.41 -2.23
CA ALA A 440 -6.50 -8.54 -3.19
C ALA A 440 -7.78 -8.13 -2.51
N GLY A 441 -7.86 -6.86 -2.07
CA GLY A 441 -8.67 -6.46 -0.93
C GLY A 441 -9.93 -7.31 -0.93
N SER A 442 -9.96 -8.36 -0.09
CA SER A 442 -11.19 -9.13 0.06
C SER A 442 -12.06 -8.34 1.01
N ASP A 443 -12.16 -7.04 0.75
CA ASP A 443 -13.40 -6.35 0.98
C ASP A 443 -14.43 -7.19 0.24
N PRO A 444 -15.46 -7.71 0.92
CA PRO A 444 -16.69 -7.93 0.19
C PRO A 444 -16.93 -6.64 -0.57
N GLU A 445 -16.99 -6.72 -1.91
CA GLU A 445 -17.59 -5.67 -2.73
C GLU A 445 -18.70 -5.07 -1.88
N PRO A 446 -18.60 -3.77 -1.47
CA PRO A 446 -19.58 -3.18 -0.59
C PRO A 446 -20.91 -3.56 -1.22
N PRO A 447 -21.76 -4.32 -0.51
CA PRO A 447 -22.87 -4.98 -1.15
C PRO A 447 -23.57 -3.93 -2.00
N GLN A 448 -23.96 -4.31 -3.20
CA GLN A 448 -24.69 -3.49 -4.17
C GLN A 448 -26.08 -3.11 -3.62
N GLN A 449 -26.09 -2.54 -2.42
CA GLN A 449 -27.14 -2.40 -1.46
C GLN A 449 -26.94 -1.00 -0.88
N SER A 450 -27.85 -0.10 -1.26
CA SER A 450 -27.93 1.22 -0.67
C SER A 450 -27.95 1.11 0.86
N VAL A 451 -27.25 2.01 1.54
CA VAL A 451 -27.34 2.16 3.00
C VAL A 451 -28.81 2.17 3.41
N PRO A 452 -29.26 1.25 4.30
CA PRO A 452 -30.64 1.20 4.73
C PRO A 452 -31.01 2.50 5.45
N PHE A 453 -32.26 2.92 5.32
CA PHE A 453 -32.75 4.12 5.97
C PHE A 453 -33.63 3.79 7.18
N TYR A 454 -33.31 4.40 8.32
CA TYR A 454 -34.16 4.40 9.51
C TYR A 454 -34.52 5.84 9.92
N SER A 455 -35.82 6.06 10.16
CA SER A 455 -36.29 7.28 10.82
C SER A 455 -36.23 7.09 12.34
N GLN A 456 -35.58 8.01 13.05
CA GLN A 456 -35.55 7.97 14.51
C GLN A 456 -36.93 8.20 15.13
N LEU A 457 -37.84 8.87 14.40
CA LEU A 457 -39.21 9.16 14.85
C LEU A 457 -40.05 7.90 14.99
N GLU A 458 -39.61 6.80 14.39
CA GLU A 458 -40.26 5.49 14.46
C GLU A 458 -39.63 4.58 15.52
N ASN A 459 -38.60 5.05 16.23
CA ASN A 459 -37.99 4.29 17.31
C ASN A 459 -38.95 4.23 18.51
N SER A 460 -39.00 3.06 19.14
CA SER A 460 -39.79 2.80 20.35
C SER A 460 -39.26 3.59 21.55
N TYR A 461 -37.97 3.94 21.54
CA TYR A 461 -37.27 4.63 22.61
C TYR A 461 -36.79 6.01 22.17
N GLN A 462 -37.16 7.04 22.94
CA GLN A 462 -36.72 8.43 22.79
C GLN A 462 -36.61 8.92 21.31
N PRO A 463 -37.71 8.93 20.54
CA PRO A 463 -37.69 9.21 19.09
C PRO A 463 -37.15 10.61 18.71
N HIS A 464 -37.00 11.52 19.68
CA HIS A 464 -36.44 12.86 19.48
C HIS A 464 -34.98 13.02 19.96
N ALA A 465 -34.31 11.93 20.38
CA ALA A 465 -32.94 11.96 20.91
C ALA A 465 -32.03 10.82 20.41
N THR A 466 -32.54 9.91 19.58
CA THR A 466 -31.85 8.68 19.15
C THR A 466 -31.13 8.80 17.81
N CYS A 467 -30.78 10.01 17.36
CA CYS A 467 -30.07 10.23 16.10
C CYS A 467 -28.77 9.41 15.97
N SER A 468 -27.99 9.32 17.06
CA SER A 468 -26.78 8.48 17.17
C SER A 468 -27.04 7.01 16.86
N VAL A 469 -27.82 6.33 17.70
CA VAL A 469 -28.08 4.89 17.56
C VAL A 469 -28.88 4.55 16.30
N THR A 470 -29.65 5.50 15.76
CA THR A 470 -30.33 5.33 14.47
C THR A 470 -29.34 5.39 13.32
N SER A 471 -28.36 6.31 13.37
CA SER A 471 -27.27 6.36 12.39
C SER A 471 -26.36 5.13 12.49
N LEU A 472 -26.04 4.70 13.72
CA LEU A 472 -25.30 3.46 13.98
C LEU A 472 -26.01 2.24 13.38
N ALA A 473 -27.34 2.15 13.55
CA ALA A 473 -28.12 1.06 12.97
C ALA A 473 -28.06 1.02 11.44
N MET A 474 -28.06 2.18 10.78
CA MET A 474 -27.98 2.24 9.32
C MET A 474 -26.63 1.71 8.81
N VAL A 475 -25.52 2.09 9.46
CA VAL A 475 -24.19 1.60 9.08
C VAL A 475 -23.95 0.16 9.52
N SER A 476 -24.42 -0.26 10.70
CA SER A 476 -24.24 -1.65 11.16
C SER A 476 -25.04 -2.65 10.31
N ASP A 477 -26.24 -2.28 9.85
CA ASP A 477 -27.00 -3.09 8.89
C ASP A 477 -26.38 -3.06 7.49
N TYR A 478 -25.81 -1.92 7.06
CA TYR A 478 -25.09 -1.82 5.77
C TYR A 478 -23.90 -2.79 5.71
N PHE A 479 -23.11 -2.87 6.78
CA PHE A 479 -21.99 -3.81 6.90
C PHE A 479 -22.42 -5.23 7.31
N GLY A 480 -23.73 -5.51 7.41
CA GLY A 480 -24.24 -6.83 7.76
C GLY A 480 -23.92 -7.29 9.20
N LEU A 481 -23.51 -6.38 10.08
CA LEU A 481 -23.21 -6.67 11.49
C LEU A 481 -24.50 -6.93 12.29
N THR A 482 -25.59 -6.35 11.83
CA THR A 482 -26.94 -6.53 12.37
C THR A 482 -27.91 -6.82 11.23
N ASP A 483 -28.96 -7.59 11.53
CA ASP A 483 -30.05 -7.85 10.61
C ASP A 483 -31.39 -7.77 11.37
N PRO A 484 -32.28 -6.81 11.06
CA PRO A 484 -33.55 -6.66 11.76
C PRO A 484 -34.48 -7.87 11.62
N GLN A 485 -34.35 -8.68 10.55
CA GLN A 485 -35.11 -9.91 10.39
C GLN A 485 -34.65 -10.99 11.38
N VAL A 486 -33.34 -11.11 11.58
CA VAL A 486 -32.73 -12.04 12.56
C VAL A 486 -33.01 -11.57 13.98
N LEU A 487 -32.91 -10.27 14.24
CA LEU A 487 -33.19 -9.66 15.55
C LEU A 487 -34.68 -9.72 15.92
N GLY A 488 -35.57 -9.88 14.94
CA GLY A 488 -37.02 -9.87 15.12
C GLY A 488 -37.56 -8.50 15.58
N LYS A 489 -36.77 -7.44 15.41
CA LYS A 489 -37.10 -6.05 15.77
C LYS A 489 -36.24 -5.07 14.95
N ARG A 490 -36.59 -3.79 14.99
CA ARG A 490 -35.81 -2.72 14.34
C ARG A 490 -34.42 -2.62 14.98
N THR A 491 -33.38 -2.53 14.16
CA THR A 491 -32.00 -2.38 14.63
C THR A 491 -31.80 -1.18 15.57
N PRO A 492 -32.34 0.04 15.31
CA PRO A 492 -32.21 1.15 16.26
C PRO A 492 -32.75 0.84 17.67
N ASP A 493 -33.88 0.12 17.76
CA ASP A 493 -34.48 -0.24 19.05
C ASP A 493 -33.65 -1.30 19.78
N TYR A 494 -33.12 -2.29 19.04
CA TYR A 494 -32.17 -3.27 19.56
C TYR A 494 -30.91 -2.59 20.12
N LEU A 495 -30.32 -1.67 19.37
CA LEU A 495 -29.10 -0.96 19.78
C LEU A 495 -29.35 -0.06 20.98
N TYR A 496 -30.49 0.63 21.05
CA TYR A 496 -30.85 1.43 22.22
C TYR A 496 -31.00 0.56 23.48
N GLU A 497 -31.70 -0.57 23.40
CA GLU A 497 -31.85 -1.50 24.53
C GLU A 497 -30.49 -2.01 25.02
N ARG A 498 -29.55 -2.20 24.09
CA ARG A 498 -28.25 -2.78 24.35
C ARG A 498 -27.24 -1.78 24.91
N PHE A 499 -27.16 -0.59 24.33
CA PHE A 499 -26.09 0.38 24.61
C PHE A 499 -26.60 1.70 25.20
N GLY A 500 -27.91 1.95 25.19
CA GLY A 500 -28.46 3.27 25.50
C GLY A 500 -28.15 4.27 24.39
N LEU A 501 -27.96 5.54 24.74
CA LEU A 501 -27.56 6.57 23.78
C LEU A 501 -26.02 6.65 23.67
N LEU A 502 -25.51 6.75 22.44
CA LEU A 502 -24.08 6.88 22.13
C LEU A 502 -23.83 8.23 21.43
N GLN A 503 -23.79 9.32 22.18
CA GLN A 503 -23.90 10.68 21.63
C GLN A 503 -22.56 11.32 21.22
N ASP A 504 -21.44 10.82 21.76
CA ASP A 504 -20.10 11.31 21.46
C ASP A 504 -19.32 10.33 20.59
N VAL A 505 -18.31 10.86 19.89
CA VAL A 505 -17.49 10.10 18.92
C VAL A 505 -16.89 8.82 19.55
N PRO A 506 -16.19 8.86 20.70
CA PRO A 506 -15.70 7.63 21.32
C PRO A 506 -16.78 6.59 21.62
N SER A 507 -17.94 7.03 22.14
CA SER A 507 -19.03 6.12 22.50
C SER A 507 -19.67 5.43 21.30
N LEU A 508 -19.87 6.15 20.19
CA LEU A 508 -20.47 5.60 18.98
C LEU A 508 -19.52 4.61 18.30
N ALA A 509 -18.22 4.96 18.22
CA ALA A 509 -17.18 4.08 17.69
C ALA A 509 -17.02 2.81 18.51
N TRP A 510 -17.05 2.92 19.84
CA TRP A 510 -17.07 1.75 20.71
C TRP A 510 -18.28 0.84 20.45
N GLY A 511 -19.47 1.42 20.25
CA GLY A 511 -20.69 0.68 19.95
C GLY A 511 -20.60 -0.09 18.64
N PHE A 512 -20.12 0.55 17.56
CA PHE A 512 -19.90 -0.11 16.27
C PHE A 512 -18.86 -1.23 16.38
N ASN A 513 -17.70 -0.93 16.97
CA ASN A 513 -16.60 -1.90 17.09
C ASN A 513 -16.98 -3.11 17.95
N THR A 514 -17.84 -2.92 18.96
CA THR A 514 -18.40 -4.04 19.74
C THR A 514 -19.27 -4.95 18.87
N LEU A 515 -20.12 -4.38 18.00
CA LEU A 515 -20.94 -5.16 17.07
C LEU A 515 -20.07 -5.89 16.04
N ALA A 516 -19.07 -5.20 15.48
CA ALA A 516 -18.17 -5.77 14.48
C ALA A 516 -17.37 -6.95 15.05
N GLN A 517 -16.81 -6.79 16.26
CA GLN A 517 -16.09 -7.85 16.95
C GLN A 517 -16.96 -9.09 17.20
N GLU A 518 -18.20 -8.90 17.64
CA GLU A 518 -19.11 -10.02 17.91
C GLU A 518 -19.61 -10.72 16.64
N ALA A 519 -19.74 -9.97 15.55
CA ALA A 519 -20.05 -10.51 14.24
C ALA A 519 -18.85 -11.22 13.59
N GLY A 520 -17.65 -11.10 14.16
CA GLY A 520 -16.41 -11.57 13.55
C GLY A 520 -16.08 -10.82 12.25
N ALA A 521 -16.52 -9.56 12.14
CA ALA A 521 -16.24 -8.72 10.98
C ALA A 521 -14.92 -7.97 11.18
N SER A 522 -14.21 -7.68 10.09
CA SER A 522 -12.95 -6.91 10.09
C SER A 522 -13.16 -5.41 10.16
N VAL A 523 -14.28 -4.89 9.61
CA VAL A 523 -14.61 -3.46 9.60
C VAL A 523 -14.59 -2.84 11.00
N ARG A 524 -13.96 -1.68 11.15
CA ARG A 524 -13.87 -0.90 12.39
C ARG A 524 -14.30 0.53 12.16
N ASP A 525 -14.93 1.12 13.16
CA ASP A 525 -15.18 2.55 13.25
C ASP A 525 -13.97 3.24 13.91
N THR A 526 -13.26 4.04 13.11
CA THR A 526 -12.28 5.01 13.58
C THR A 526 -12.98 6.36 13.76
N GLY A 527 -13.26 6.71 15.03
CA GLY A 527 -13.91 7.96 15.42
C GLY A 527 -12.92 9.12 15.53
N TYR A 528 -13.10 10.16 14.72
CA TYR A 528 -12.30 11.39 14.71
C TYR A 528 -13.07 12.56 15.35
N THR A 529 -12.38 13.35 16.15
CA THR A 529 -12.85 14.69 16.60
C THR A 529 -12.10 15.83 15.88
N SER A 530 -11.24 15.46 14.94
CA SER A 530 -10.41 16.33 14.10
C SER A 530 -10.39 15.84 12.64
N GLY A 531 -11.50 15.23 12.20
CA GLY A 531 -11.66 14.80 10.82
C GLY A 531 -11.67 16.00 9.87
N THR A 532 -11.38 15.76 8.59
CA THR A 532 -11.33 16.84 7.59
C THR A 532 -12.45 16.75 6.57
N ILE A 533 -12.82 17.89 5.98
CA ILE A 533 -13.78 17.94 4.87
C ILE A 533 -13.26 17.13 3.66
N THR A 534 -11.95 17.15 3.42
CA THR A 534 -11.32 16.35 2.36
C THR A 534 -11.54 14.86 2.62
N GLN A 535 -11.24 14.39 3.84
CA GLN A 535 -11.46 13.01 4.25
C GLN A 535 -12.94 12.60 4.09
N LEU A 536 -13.88 13.44 4.53
CA LEU A 536 -15.31 13.19 4.32
C LEU A 536 -15.65 13.01 2.84
N ARG A 537 -15.20 13.93 1.98
CA ARG A 537 -15.51 13.89 0.53
C ARG A 537 -14.89 12.67 -0.14
N ASP A 538 -13.62 12.40 0.12
CA ASP A 538 -12.89 11.31 -0.52
C ASP A 538 -13.55 9.97 -0.21
N LEU A 539 -13.96 9.73 1.05
CA LEU A 539 -14.64 8.51 1.46
C LEU A 539 -16.01 8.34 0.80
N VAL A 540 -16.87 9.36 0.86
CA VAL A 540 -18.24 9.23 0.35
C VAL A 540 -18.29 9.24 -1.19
N THR A 541 -17.30 9.86 -1.87
CA THR A 541 -17.14 9.73 -3.34
C THR A 541 -16.64 8.33 -3.74
N GLN A 542 -15.94 7.62 -2.85
CA GLN A 542 -15.62 6.20 -3.02
C GLN A 542 -16.80 5.27 -2.67
N GLY A 543 -17.95 5.82 -2.27
CA GLY A 543 -19.14 5.04 -1.90
C GLY A 543 -19.12 4.49 -0.47
N ILE A 544 -18.15 4.90 0.35
CA ILE A 544 -18.05 4.49 1.76
C ILE A 544 -18.95 5.41 2.60
N PRO A 545 -19.96 4.89 3.32
CA PRO A 545 -20.81 5.73 4.16
C PRO A 545 -20.03 6.26 5.36
N VAL A 546 -20.31 7.50 5.76
CA VAL A 546 -19.63 8.17 6.87
C VAL A 546 -20.66 8.73 7.85
N VAL A 547 -20.51 8.48 9.15
CA VAL A 547 -21.36 9.15 10.15
C VAL A 547 -20.72 10.47 10.53
N VAL A 548 -21.50 11.54 10.51
CA VAL A 548 -21.07 12.89 10.90
C VAL A 548 -21.91 13.43 12.03
N HIS A 549 -21.26 14.16 12.94
CA HIS A 549 -21.94 14.99 13.92
C HIS A 549 -21.91 16.43 13.43
N GLY A 550 -22.97 17.18 13.69
CA GLY A 550 -23.00 18.59 13.35
C GLY A 550 -24.07 19.36 14.06
N TRP A 551 -24.03 20.68 13.88
CA TRP A 551 -24.94 21.63 14.52
C TRP A 551 -26.15 21.87 13.65
N PHE A 552 -26.86 20.82 13.29
CA PHE A 552 -28.11 20.93 12.53
C PHE A 552 -29.28 21.39 13.42
N THR A 553 -29.16 21.17 14.73
CA THR A 553 -30.04 21.69 15.79
C THR A 553 -29.20 22.29 16.94
N ASN A 554 -29.84 22.95 17.92
CA ASN A 554 -29.15 23.51 19.09
C ASN A 554 -28.28 22.50 19.87
N PRO A 555 -28.76 21.30 20.25
CA PRO A 555 -27.94 20.28 20.91
C PRO A 555 -26.99 19.52 19.97
N GLY A 556 -27.08 19.74 18.65
CA GLY A 556 -26.40 18.93 17.64
C GLY A 556 -27.29 17.83 17.07
N HIS A 557 -26.82 17.17 16.01
CA HIS A 557 -27.51 16.07 15.35
C HIS A 557 -26.49 15.19 14.60
N ILE A 558 -26.83 13.92 14.44
CA ILE A 558 -25.94 12.88 13.88
C ILE A 558 -26.67 12.22 12.70
N MET A 559 -25.97 12.06 11.57
CA MET A 559 -26.53 11.47 10.36
C MET A 559 -25.47 10.72 9.54
N VAL A 560 -25.91 9.92 8.57
CA VAL A 560 -25.02 9.19 7.66
C VAL A 560 -24.94 9.92 6.32
N VAL A 561 -23.73 10.21 5.86
CA VAL A 561 -23.44 10.73 4.52
C VAL A 561 -23.08 9.55 3.62
N THR A 562 -23.66 9.48 2.43
CA THR A 562 -23.52 8.31 1.54
C THR A 562 -22.95 8.64 0.17
N ASP A 563 -22.94 9.91 -0.24
CA ASP A 563 -22.40 10.33 -1.53
C ASP A 563 -22.07 11.82 -1.54
N PHE A 564 -21.18 12.23 -2.44
CA PHE A 564 -20.86 13.62 -2.75
C PHE A 564 -20.54 13.77 -4.24
N ASP A 565 -21.33 14.59 -4.93
CA ASP A 565 -21.25 14.78 -6.39
C ASP A 565 -20.47 16.03 -6.83
N GLY A 566 -19.80 16.70 -5.88
CA GLY A 566 -19.11 17.98 -6.11
C GLY A 566 -19.93 19.21 -5.70
N GLU A 567 -21.27 19.12 -5.72
CA GLU A 567 -22.18 20.23 -5.39
C GLU A 567 -23.08 19.94 -4.17
N TYR A 568 -23.46 18.68 -3.97
CA TYR A 568 -24.39 18.23 -2.93
C TYR A 568 -23.86 17.00 -2.22
N TYR A 569 -24.12 16.94 -0.91
CA TYR A 569 -24.01 15.72 -0.13
C TYR A 569 -25.36 14.99 -0.14
N THR A 570 -25.34 13.68 -0.38
CA THR A 570 -26.50 12.81 -0.18
C THR A 570 -26.39 12.19 1.22
N VAL A 571 -27.47 12.26 2.00
CA VAL A 571 -27.48 11.80 3.39
C VAL A 571 -28.71 10.97 3.73
N GLN A 572 -28.54 10.02 4.64
CA GLN A 572 -29.61 9.41 5.41
C GLN A 572 -29.78 10.18 6.73
N ASP A 573 -30.70 11.15 6.74
CA ASP A 573 -30.96 11.99 7.91
C ASP A 573 -32.07 11.36 8.77
N PRO A 574 -31.77 10.88 9.98
CA PRO A 574 -32.76 10.11 10.74
C PRO A 574 -33.96 10.95 11.20
N TYR A 575 -33.87 12.30 11.21
CA TYR A 575 -34.89 13.18 11.81
C TYR A 575 -35.78 13.91 10.79
N GLY A 576 -35.59 13.68 9.49
CA GLY A 576 -36.34 14.34 8.42
C GLY A 576 -35.47 15.31 7.64
N LYS A 577 -36.05 16.38 7.11
CA LYS A 577 -35.31 17.33 6.26
C LYS A 577 -34.87 18.57 7.05
N TRP A 578 -33.56 18.79 7.10
CA TRP A 578 -32.96 19.99 7.67
C TRP A 578 -33.29 21.25 6.86
N ASN A 579 -33.51 22.37 7.53
CA ASN A 579 -33.87 23.64 6.91
C ASN A 579 -32.68 24.45 6.36
N LEU A 580 -31.48 23.86 6.30
CA LEU A 580 -30.23 24.48 5.83
C LEU A 580 -29.69 25.60 6.73
N GLN A 581 -30.10 25.65 8.00
CA GLN A 581 -29.61 26.62 8.97
C GLN A 581 -28.85 25.93 10.12
N LYS A 582 -27.59 26.33 10.36
CA LYS A 582 -26.82 25.88 11.53
C LYS A 582 -27.54 26.32 12.82
N TRP A 583 -27.69 25.42 13.78
CA TRP A 583 -28.55 25.53 14.96
C TRP A 583 -30.02 25.78 14.62
N GLY A 584 -30.45 25.26 13.46
CA GLY A 584 -31.78 25.47 12.90
C GLY A 584 -32.80 24.43 13.34
N SER A 585 -33.66 24.06 12.40
CA SER A 585 -34.80 23.17 12.64
C SER A 585 -35.00 22.20 11.49
N TYR A 586 -35.94 21.29 11.69
CA TYR A 586 -36.26 20.22 10.77
C TYR A 586 -37.73 20.28 10.33
N ASP A 587 -37.98 19.93 9.07
CA ASP A 587 -39.28 19.45 8.62
C ASP A 587 -39.33 17.94 8.83
N THR A 588 -39.96 17.54 9.94
CA THR A 588 -40.14 16.13 10.33
C THR A 588 -41.35 15.48 9.63
N SER A 589 -42.07 16.21 8.78
CA SER A 589 -43.21 15.67 8.02
C SER A 589 -42.80 14.97 6.72
N VAL A 590 -41.53 15.14 6.33
CA VAL A 590 -40.93 14.50 5.16
C VAL A 590 -39.89 13.46 5.57
N SER A 591 -39.68 12.47 4.72
CA SER A 591 -38.61 11.48 4.91
C SER A 591 -37.25 12.16 4.89
N GLY A 592 -36.34 11.72 5.77
CA GLY A 592 -34.93 12.10 5.72
C GLY A 592 -34.08 11.14 4.87
N LYS A 593 -34.72 10.20 4.17
CA LYS A 593 -34.05 9.30 3.23
C LYS A 593 -33.48 10.07 2.04
N ASP A 594 -32.23 9.79 1.68
CA ASP A 594 -31.50 10.31 0.51
C ASP A 594 -31.66 11.84 0.34
N GLN A 595 -31.60 12.59 1.45
CA GLN A 595 -31.68 14.05 1.38
C GLN A 595 -30.43 14.61 0.73
N ARG A 596 -30.61 15.59 -0.17
CA ARG A 596 -29.51 16.30 -0.80
C ARG A 596 -29.35 17.69 -0.20
N TYR A 597 -28.21 17.93 0.44
CA TYR A 597 -27.89 19.21 1.05
C TYR A 597 -26.75 19.91 0.27
N PRO A 598 -26.90 21.21 -0.05
CA PRO A 598 -25.85 21.95 -0.74
C PRO A 598 -24.57 21.97 0.07
N LYS A 599 -23.45 21.66 -0.60
CA LYS A 599 -22.10 21.61 -0.05
C LYS A 599 -21.81 22.69 0.99
N ALA A 600 -21.94 23.96 0.60
CA ALA A 600 -21.57 25.09 1.46
C ALA A 600 -22.38 25.18 2.76
N ALA A 601 -23.68 24.88 2.71
CA ALA A 601 -24.52 24.90 3.91
C ALA A 601 -24.22 23.71 4.81
N PHE A 602 -24.05 22.52 4.23
CA PHE A 602 -23.76 21.30 4.95
C PHE A 602 -22.41 21.36 5.67
N GLU A 603 -21.34 21.71 4.94
CA GLU A 603 -19.99 21.85 5.50
C GLU A 603 -19.94 22.89 6.61
N TYR A 604 -20.69 23.99 6.48
CA TYR A 604 -20.79 24.98 7.55
C TYR A 604 -21.43 24.42 8.83
N ALA A 605 -22.38 23.48 8.71
CA ALA A 605 -23.06 22.91 9.87
C ALA A 605 -22.21 21.88 10.65
N ILE A 606 -21.29 21.18 9.97
CA ILE A 606 -20.43 20.13 10.55
C ILE A 606 -19.04 20.61 10.96
N ASN A 607 -18.74 21.91 10.78
CA ASN A 607 -17.44 22.53 11.03
C ASN A 607 -17.62 23.74 11.96
N ASP A 608 -16.84 23.83 13.03
CA ASP A 608 -16.93 24.92 14.02
C ASP A 608 -15.88 26.01 13.86
N ASN A 609 -14.66 25.63 13.47
CA ASN A 609 -13.54 26.53 13.36
C ASN A 609 -13.47 27.26 12.00
N GLY A 610 -14.23 26.79 11.01
CA GLY A 610 -14.29 27.34 9.66
C GLY A 610 -13.13 26.91 8.75
N THR A 611 -12.17 26.13 9.25
CA THR A 611 -11.04 25.56 8.48
C THR A 611 -11.31 24.14 7.99
N GLY A 612 -12.26 23.44 8.61
CA GLY A 612 -12.76 22.15 8.10
C GLY A 612 -11.87 20.97 8.45
N ASP A 613 -11.19 21.06 9.58
CA ASP A 613 -10.27 20.11 10.20
C ASP A 613 -10.68 19.77 11.66
N ASP A 614 -11.94 20.04 12.02
CA ASP A 614 -12.54 19.78 13.33
C ASP A 614 -13.82 18.92 13.25
N LEU A 615 -13.99 18.19 12.15
CA LEU A 615 -15.19 17.38 11.96
C LEU A 615 -15.20 16.23 12.96
N TRP A 616 -16.37 16.01 13.54
CA TRP A 616 -16.68 14.80 14.28
C TRP A 616 -17.22 13.77 13.30
N LEU A 617 -16.36 12.79 12.99
CA LEU A 617 -16.45 11.92 11.82
C LEU A 617 -16.18 10.48 12.23
N HIS A 618 -16.93 9.55 11.66
CA HIS A 618 -16.75 8.12 11.84
C HIS A 618 -16.43 7.48 10.49
N VAL A 619 -15.24 6.89 10.40
CA VAL A 619 -14.76 6.20 9.21
C VAL A 619 -14.83 4.71 9.46
N PHE A 620 -15.44 3.98 8.55
CA PHE A 620 -15.58 2.53 8.64
C PHE A 620 -14.64 1.87 7.63
N GLU A 621 -13.60 1.22 8.14
CA GLU A 621 -12.49 0.63 7.36
C GLU A 621 -12.09 -0.75 7.87
#